data_AF-A0A257H1F8-F1
#
_entry.id   AF-A0A257H1F8-F1
#
_cell.length_a   1.000
_cell.length_b   1.000
_cell.length_c   1.000
_cell.angle_alpha   90.00
_cell.angle_beta   90.00
_cell.angle_gamma   90.00
#
_symmetry.space_group_name_H-M   'P 1'
#
loop_
_entity.id
_entity.type
_entity.pdbx_description
1 polymer ?
#
loop_
_entity_poly.entity_id
_entity_poly.type
_entity_poly.pdbx_seq_one_letter_code
_entity_poly.pdbx_strand_id
1 'polypeptide(L)'
;RVTFRNNFFYYLMMPGLWIAGTLLYLGVGGMVYALYIVVKLAVILGAHCSWRWDEPLYKIKALRPLMWVLERTISTPATHWAHHAITNDDGVGHYKGNFGNLLLIWDMIFGSAHITRRYPARVGLIDDQLFGAEHWTHQMFYPVVQSERAHTALKFGGSAYVENATTAAKAP
;
A
#
# COMPACT_ATOMS: atom_id res chain seq x y z
N ARG A 1 -13.26 1.32 4.21
CA ARG A 1 -12.25 2.23 4.83
C ARG A 1 -10.88 1.70 4.42
N VAL A 2 -10.22 2.32 3.44
CA VAL A 2 -8.91 1.88 2.91
C VAL A 2 -7.78 2.83 3.30
N THR A 3 -8.12 4.06 3.72
CA THR A 3 -7.16 5.11 4.04
C THR A 3 -6.83 5.12 5.53
N PHE A 4 -5.53 5.17 5.85
CA PHE A 4 -4.96 5.43 7.18
C PHE A 4 -5.18 4.37 8.26
N ARG A 5 -4.57 3.19 8.08
CA ARG A 5 -4.36 2.18 9.14
C ARG A 5 -2.88 2.06 9.50
N ASN A 6 -2.22 3.20 9.67
CA ASN A 6 -0.79 3.25 9.92
C ASN A 6 -0.51 3.50 11.40
N ASN A 7 0.55 2.86 11.88
CA ASN A 7 1.02 3.00 13.24
C ASN A 7 1.72 4.35 13.46
N PHE A 8 1.52 4.97 14.63
CA PHE A 8 2.13 6.24 14.98
C PHE A 8 3.66 6.18 14.96
N PHE A 9 4.25 5.15 15.56
CA PHE A 9 5.70 4.96 15.61
C PHE A 9 6.29 4.68 14.23
N TYR A 10 5.53 4.01 13.34
CA TYR A 10 5.93 3.84 11.95
C TYR A 10 6.14 5.18 11.24
N TYR A 11 5.25 6.16 11.44
CA TYR A 11 5.46 7.51 10.90
C TYR A 11 6.67 8.19 11.50
N LEU A 12 6.88 8.07 12.82
CA LEU A 12 8.07 8.62 13.47
C LEU A 12 9.37 8.02 12.92
N MET A 13 9.35 6.79 12.44
CA MET A 13 10.53 6.14 11.86
C MET A 13 10.63 6.27 10.33
N MET A 14 9.65 6.89 9.67
CA MET A 14 9.61 6.97 8.22
C MET A 14 10.74 7.85 7.69
N PRO A 15 11.74 7.30 6.96
CA PRO A 15 12.92 8.07 6.55
C PRO A 15 12.58 9.29 5.69
N GLY A 16 11.55 9.17 4.86
CA GLY A 16 11.09 10.25 4.00
C GLY A 16 10.59 11.50 4.75
N LEU A 17 10.07 11.36 5.97
CA LEU A 17 9.65 12.52 6.78
C LEU A 17 10.86 13.26 7.34
N TRP A 18 11.87 12.53 7.83
CA TRP A 18 13.10 13.11 8.36
C TRP A 18 13.94 13.76 7.27
N ILE A 19 14.16 13.05 6.14
CA ILE A 19 14.91 13.60 5.01
C ILE A 19 14.24 14.88 4.50
N ALA A 20 12.91 14.89 4.37
CA ALA A 20 12.17 16.09 4.00
C ALA A 20 12.39 17.25 4.99
N GLY A 21 12.29 16.98 6.29
CA GLY A 21 12.54 17.97 7.34
C GLY A 21 13.96 18.52 7.31
N THR A 22 14.97 17.65 7.15
CA THR A 22 16.38 18.04 7.03
C THR A 22 16.62 18.89 5.78
N LEU A 23 16.10 18.48 4.61
CA LEU A 23 16.27 19.25 3.37
C LEU A 23 15.64 20.64 3.48
N LEU A 24 14.44 20.73 4.07
CA LEU A 24 13.78 22.01 4.31
C LEU A 24 14.60 22.89 5.27
N TYR A 25 15.13 22.31 6.36
CA TYR A 25 16.01 23.00 7.32
C TYR A 25 17.29 23.51 6.66
N LEU A 26 17.90 22.71 5.77
CA LEU A 26 19.09 23.08 5.01
C LEU A 26 18.83 24.08 3.87
N GLY A 27 17.60 24.57 3.72
CA GLY A 27 17.25 25.62 2.77
C GLY A 27 16.90 25.13 1.37
N VAL A 28 16.62 23.83 1.17
CA VAL A 28 15.97 23.37 -0.08
C VAL A 28 14.64 24.11 -0.20
N GLY A 29 14.51 24.90 -1.26
CA GLY A 29 13.51 25.96 -1.37
C GLY A 29 12.09 25.49 -1.04
N GLY A 30 11.40 26.21 -0.15
CA GLY A 30 10.06 25.86 0.32
C GLY A 30 9.05 25.62 -0.80
N MET A 31 9.21 26.29 -1.95
CA MET A 31 8.37 26.07 -3.14
C MET A 31 8.57 24.69 -3.78
N VAL A 32 9.80 24.17 -3.81
CA VAL A 32 10.09 22.81 -4.32
C VAL A 32 9.42 21.79 -3.41
N TYR A 33 9.52 21.99 -2.09
CA TYR A 33 8.87 21.12 -1.12
C TYR A 33 7.34 21.17 -1.23
N ALA A 34 6.75 22.37 -1.38
CA ALA A 34 5.30 22.53 -1.55
C ALA A 34 4.81 21.83 -2.81
N LEU A 35 5.49 21.98 -3.95
CA LEU A 35 5.15 21.31 -5.20
C LEU A 35 5.24 19.78 -5.05
N TYR A 36 6.30 19.28 -4.42
CA TYR A 36 6.44 17.86 -4.11
C TYR A 36 5.27 17.33 -3.28
N ILE A 37 4.85 18.06 -2.24
CA ILE A 37 3.70 17.67 -1.41
C ILE A 37 2.41 17.60 -2.22
N VAL A 38 2.15 18.59 -3.09
CA VAL A 38 0.97 18.59 -3.97
C VAL A 38 0.98 17.37 -4.88
N VAL A 39 2.08 17.09 -5.57
CA VAL A 39 2.21 15.93 -6.46
C VAL A 39 2.06 14.64 -5.68
N LYS A 40 2.72 14.53 -4.52
CA LYS A 40 2.67 13.35 -3.65
C LYS A 40 1.24 13.05 -3.21
N LEU A 41 0.53 14.05 -2.72
CA LEU A 41 -0.85 13.88 -2.26
C LEU A 41 -1.79 13.56 -3.42
N ALA A 42 -1.62 14.19 -4.57
CA ALA A 42 -2.43 13.91 -5.76
C ALA A 42 -2.29 12.45 -6.22
N VAL A 43 -1.06 11.93 -6.30
CA VAL A 43 -0.82 10.54 -6.69
C VAL A 43 -1.32 9.56 -5.63
N ILE A 44 -1.02 9.78 -4.34
CA ILE A 44 -1.48 8.89 -3.27
C ILE A 44 -3.01 8.84 -3.24
N LEU A 45 -3.68 9.98 -3.26
CA LEU A 45 -5.14 10.04 -3.27
C LEU A 45 -5.71 9.40 -4.55
N GLY A 46 -5.09 9.69 -5.69
CA GLY A 46 -5.46 9.09 -6.97
C GLY A 46 -5.31 7.58 -7.00
N ALA A 47 -4.31 7.01 -6.33
CA ALA A 47 -4.10 5.56 -6.26
C ALA A 47 -5.07 4.86 -5.28
N HIS A 48 -5.43 5.52 -4.18
CA HIS A 48 -6.27 4.94 -3.11
C HIS A 48 -7.78 5.17 -3.31
N CYS A 49 -8.18 5.98 -4.27
CA CYS A 49 -9.60 6.27 -4.48
C CYS A 49 -10.33 5.07 -5.12
N SER A 50 -11.66 5.01 -4.92
CA SER A 50 -12.52 4.03 -5.57
C SER A 50 -12.69 4.29 -7.07
N TRP A 51 -12.30 5.48 -7.53
CA TRP A 51 -12.39 5.90 -8.93
C TRP A 51 -11.19 5.42 -9.74
N ARG A 52 -11.44 4.45 -10.62
CA ARG A 52 -10.45 3.84 -11.51
C ARG A 52 -10.13 4.74 -12.72
N TRP A 53 -9.53 5.90 -12.46
CA TRP A 53 -9.26 6.90 -13.49
C TRP A 53 -8.27 6.40 -14.56
N ASP A 54 -7.43 5.42 -14.25
CA ASP A 54 -6.49 4.78 -15.18
C ASP A 54 -7.17 3.81 -16.14
N GLU A 55 -8.29 3.18 -15.75
CA GLU A 55 -9.06 2.23 -16.56
C GLU A 55 -9.46 2.76 -17.96
N PRO A 56 -10.11 3.93 -18.10
CA PRO A 56 -10.48 4.45 -19.42
C PRO A 56 -9.26 4.78 -20.28
N LEU A 57 -8.13 5.17 -19.68
CA LEU A 57 -6.91 5.51 -20.42
C LEU A 57 -6.31 4.28 -21.11
N TYR A 58 -6.40 3.10 -20.48
CA TYR A 58 -5.97 1.84 -21.10
C TYR A 58 -6.76 1.47 -22.36
N LYS A 59 -8.00 1.95 -22.51
CA LYS A 59 -8.87 1.66 -23.65
C LYS A 59 -8.51 2.50 -24.89
N ILE A 60 -7.86 3.65 -24.70
CA ILE A 60 -7.50 4.58 -25.77
C ILE A 60 -6.12 4.22 -26.35
N LYS A 61 -6.08 3.68 -27.58
CA LYS A 61 -4.83 3.22 -28.22
C LYS A 61 -3.74 4.31 -28.29
N ALA A 62 -4.14 5.57 -28.53
CA ALA A 62 -3.21 6.69 -28.62
C ALA A 62 -2.49 7.00 -27.28
N LEU A 63 -3.09 6.64 -26.14
CA LEU A 63 -2.52 6.89 -24.82
C LEU A 63 -1.59 5.78 -24.33
N ARG A 64 -1.36 4.72 -25.11
CA ARG A 64 -0.50 3.60 -24.73
C ARG A 64 0.93 4.03 -24.32
N PRO A 65 1.62 4.94 -25.03
CA PRO A 65 2.95 5.39 -24.62
C PRO A 65 2.93 6.12 -23.28
N LEU A 66 1.91 6.97 -23.06
CA LEU A 66 1.73 7.67 -21.79
C LEU A 66 1.49 6.68 -20.65
N MET A 67 0.57 5.73 -20.83
CA MET A 67 0.29 4.72 -19.80
C MET A 67 1.48 3.83 -19.50
N TRP A 68 2.32 3.54 -20.50
CA TRP A 68 3.56 2.79 -20.30
C TRP A 68 4.52 3.50 -19.33
N VAL A 69 4.63 4.83 -19.44
CA VAL A 69 5.44 5.65 -18.52
C VAL A 69 4.79 5.73 -17.15
N LEU A 70 3.50 6.06 -17.09
CA LEU A 70 2.77 6.24 -15.82
C LEU A 70 2.80 4.97 -14.97
N GLU A 71 2.46 3.82 -15.55
CA GLU A 71 2.40 2.52 -14.85
C GLU A 71 3.78 1.98 -14.42
N ARG A 72 4.88 2.68 -14.77
CA ARG A 72 6.26 2.36 -14.38
C ARG A 72 6.90 3.44 -13.51
N THR A 73 6.23 4.58 -13.34
CA THR A 73 6.80 5.73 -12.62
C THR A 73 6.06 5.95 -11.33
N ILE A 74 4.72 6.02 -11.39
CA ILE A 74 3.87 6.36 -10.25
C ILE A 74 2.95 5.20 -9.88
N SER A 75 2.47 5.22 -8.65
CA SER A 75 1.42 4.31 -8.20
C SER A 75 0.08 4.72 -8.81
N THR A 76 -0.59 3.79 -9.47
CA THR A 76 -1.91 3.96 -10.09
C THR A 76 -2.96 3.17 -9.32
N PRO A 77 -4.28 3.41 -9.52
CA PRO A 77 -5.31 2.55 -8.95
C PRO A 77 -5.08 1.07 -9.22
N ALA A 78 -4.75 0.67 -10.45
CA ALA A 78 -4.55 -0.76 -10.77
C ALA A 78 -3.39 -1.40 -9.96
N THR A 79 -2.25 -0.72 -9.87
CA THR A 79 -1.07 -1.22 -9.15
C THR A 79 -1.25 -1.19 -7.64
N HIS A 80 -1.91 -0.16 -7.12
CA HIS A 80 -2.16 -0.03 -5.69
C HIS A 80 -3.30 -0.92 -5.20
N TRP A 81 -4.34 -1.18 -6.01
CA TRP A 81 -5.37 -2.15 -5.63
C TRP A 81 -4.82 -3.57 -5.64
N ALA A 82 -3.90 -3.90 -6.55
CA ALA A 82 -3.18 -5.16 -6.51
C ALA A 82 -2.42 -5.35 -5.17
N HIS A 83 -1.77 -4.31 -4.66
CA HIS A 83 -1.17 -4.31 -3.32
C HIS A 83 -2.20 -4.60 -2.21
N HIS A 84 -3.43 -4.12 -2.36
CA HIS A 84 -4.50 -4.34 -1.38
C HIS A 84 -5.36 -5.59 -1.64
N ALA A 85 -5.01 -6.41 -2.62
CA ALA A 85 -5.78 -7.61 -2.95
C ALA A 85 -5.79 -8.59 -1.77
N ILE A 86 -6.94 -9.24 -1.56
CA ILE A 86 -7.08 -10.25 -0.50
C ILE A 86 -6.36 -11.57 -0.86
N THR A 87 -6.19 -11.84 -2.15
CA THR A 87 -5.50 -13.03 -2.67
C THR A 87 -4.60 -12.64 -3.84
N ASN A 88 -3.57 -13.44 -4.09
CA ASN A 88 -2.75 -13.37 -5.30
C ASN A 88 -3.16 -14.44 -6.35
N ASP A 89 -4.09 -15.35 -6.02
CA ASP A 89 -4.44 -16.51 -6.85
C ASP A 89 -5.17 -16.12 -8.14
N ASP A 90 -5.72 -14.91 -8.20
CA ASP A 90 -6.38 -14.36 -9.39
C ASP A 90 -5.39 -13.83 -10.45
N GLY A 91 -4.09 -13.83 -10.14
CA GLY A 91 -3.05 -13.27 -11.00
C GLY A 91 -3.18 -11.76 -11.22
N VAL A 92 -3.92 -11.07 -10.34
CA VAL A 92 -4.06 -9.61 -10.28
C VAL A 92 -3.50 -9.08 -8.97
N GLY A 93 -3.73 -9.79 -7.87
CA GLY A 93 -3.22 -9.41 -6.55
C GLY A 93 -1.71 -9.52 -6.40
N HIS A 94 -1.15 -8.63 -5.59
CA HIS A 94 0.25 -8.61 -5.22
C HIS A 94 0.47 -8.00 -3.82
N TYR A 95 -0.14 -8.61 -2.79
CA TYR A 95 -0.16 -8.01 -1.45
C TYR A 95 1.19 -7.94 -0.71
N LYS A 96 2.23 -8.62 -1.24
CA LYS A 96 3.62 -8.57 -0.74
C LYS A 96 4.56 -7.78 -1.66
N GLY A 97 4.03 -6.88 -2.48
CA GLY A 97 4.82 -5.94 -3.29
C GLY A 97 4.00 -4.71 -3.64
N ASN A 98 4.44 -3.94 -4.64
CA ASN A 98 3.88 -2.62 -4.96
C ASN A 98 3.82 -1.69 -3.73
N PHE A 99 4.91 -1.61 -2.98
CA PHE A 99 5.02 -0.84 -1.72
C PHE A 99 5.07 0.67 -1.94
N GLY A 100 5.49 1.11 -3.13
CA GLY A 100 5.56 2.51 -3.51
C GLY A 100 4.21 3.21 -3.36
N ASN A 101 4.20 4.30 -2.58
CA ASN A 101 3.00 5.13 -2.40
C ASN A 101 2.86 6.21 -3.50
N LEU A 102 3.99 6.83 -3.86
CA LEU A 102 4.11 7.85 -4.89
C LEU A 102 4.77 7.26 -6.12
N LEU A 103 5.95 6.65 -5.95
CA LEU A 103 6.78 6.18 -7.04
C LEU A 103 6.83 4.65 -7.05
N LEU A 104 6.24 4.04 -8.07
CA LEU A 104 6.33 2.60 -8.32
C LEU A 104 7.71 2.20 -8.87
N ILE A 105 8.48 3.16 -9.41
CA ILE A 105 9.82 2.88 -9.95
C ILE A 105 10.74 2.21 -8.92
N TRP A 106 10.56 2.49 -7.63
CA TRP A 106 11.33 1.83 -6.58
C TRP A 106 11.03 0.34 -6.51
N ASP A 107 9.76 -0.05 -6.61
CA ASP A 107 9.38 -1.46 -6.69
C ASP A 107 9.97 -2.14 -7.94
N MET A 108 10.11 -1.43 -9.05
CA MET A 108 10.77 -1.99 -10.24
C MET A 108 12.27 -2.22 -10.00
N ILE A 109 12.95 -1.23 -9.39
CA ILE A 109 14.38 -1.30 -9.09
C ILE A 109 14.68 -2.43 -8.09
N PHE A 110 13.82 -2.62 -7.09
CA PHE A 110 14.01 -3.62 -6.04
C PHE A 110 13.28 -4.95 -6.28
N GLY A 111 12.62 -5.10 -7.44
CA GLY A 111 11.99 -6.37 -7.85
C GLY A 111 10.68 -6.72 -7.13
N SER A 112 10.01 -5.76 -6.50
CA SER A 112 8.69 -5.92 -5.86
C SER A 112 7.53 -5.40 -6.70
N ALA A 113 7.75 -5.01 -7.96
CA ALA A 113 6.72 -4.48 -8.83
C ALA A 113 5.87 -5.57 -9.50
N HIS A 114 4.56 -5.37 -9.47
CA HIS A 114 3.56 -6.09 -10.25
C HIS A 114 2.68 -5.08 -11.00
N ILE A 115 2.97 -4.89 -12.29
CA ILE A 115 2.22 -4.00 -13.16
C ILE A 115 1.04 -4.75 -13.76
N THR A 116 -0.16 -4.41 -13.33
CA THR A 116 -1.43 -4.93 -13.85
C THR A 116 -2.28 -3.80 -14.41
N ARG A 117 -3.15 -4.13 -15.36
CA ARG A 117 -4.22 -3.24 -15.88
C ARG A 117 -5.60 -3.79 -15.54
N ARG A 118 -5.65 -4.69 -14.56
CA ARG A 118 -6.85 -5.33 -14.01
C ARG A 118 -6.98 -4.96 -12.54
N TYR A 119 -8.18 -5.11 -12.01
CA TYR A 119 -8.49 -4.82 -10.61
C TYR A 119 -8.89 -6.11 -9.92
N PRO A 120 -8.40 -6.36 -8.69
CA PRO A 120 -8.79 -7.54 -7.94
C PRO A 120 -10.28 -7.47 -7.60
N ALA A 121 -10.92 -8.64 -7.46
CA ALA A 121 -12.35 -8.71 -7.13
C ALA A 121 -12.64 -8.17 -5.72
N ARG A 122 -11.68 -8.31 -4.80
CA ARG A 122 -11.81 -7.86 -3.40
C ARG A 122 -10.49 -7.30 -2.89
N VAL A 123 -10.58 -6.23 -2.09
CA VAL A 123 -9.45 -5.58 -1.42
C VAL A 123 -9.69 -5.52 0.09
N GLY A 124 -8.62 -5.56 0.87
CA GLY A 124 -8.67 -5.46 2.33
C GLY A 124 -7.77 -6.47 3.05
N LEU A 125 -7.99 -6.63 4.35
CA LEU A 125 -7.33 -7.66 5.15
C LEU A 125 -8.32 -8.80 5.41
N ILE A 126 -7.92 -10.04 5.11
CA ILE A 126 -8.74 -11.23 5.36
C ILE A 126 -9.03 -11.41 6.86
N ASP A 127 -8.05 -11.11 7.71
CA ASP A 127 -8.16 -11.21 9.16
C ASP A 127 -9.31 -10.38 9.73
N ASP A 128 -9.56 -9.18 9.18
CA ASP A 128 -10.67 -8.35 9.63
C ASP A 128 -12.03 -8.93 9.24
N GLN A 129 -12.09 -9.67 8.13
CA GLN A 129 -13.32 -10.34 7.67
C GLN A 129 -13.61 -11.58 8.52
N LEU A 130 -12.58 -12.32 8.92
CA LEU A 130 -12.71 -13.57 9.67
C LEU A 130 -12.87 -13.37 11.18
N PHE A 131 -12.14 -12.43 11.77
CA PHE A 131 -12.07 -12.26 13.23
C PHE A 131 -12.50 -10.87 13.71
N GLY A 132 -13.08 -10.07 12.83
CA GLY A 132 -13.47 -8.68 13.11
C GLY A 132 -12.31 -7.70 12.99
N ALA A 133 -12.65 -6.42 12.78
CA ALA A 133 -11.66 -5.38 12.61
C ALA A 133 -10.88 -5.10 13.91
N GLU A 134 -9.57 -4.91 13.79
CA GLU A 134 -8.74 -4.45 14.90
C GLU A 134 -9.22 -3.10 15.44
N HIS A 135 -9.25 -2.95 16.77
CA HIS A 135 -9.54 -1.65 17.36
C HIS A 135 -8.43 -0.64 17.01
N TRP A 136 -8.83 0.60 16.69
CA TRP A 136 -7.93 1.61 16.13
C TRP A 136 -6.76 1.94 17.06
N THR A 137 -6.95 1.84 18.38
CA THR A 137 -5.90 2.11 19.36
C THR A 137 -4.74 1.13 19.23
N HIS A 138 -5.00 -0.15 18.96
CA HIS A 138 -3.95 -1.16 18.75
C HIS A 138 -3.20 -0.89 17.45
N GLN A 139 -3.93 -0.57 16.38
CA GLN A 139 -3.30 -0.24 15.08
C GLN A 139 -2.39 0.99 15.20
N MET A 140 -2.83 2.02 15.94
CA MET A 140 -2.12 3.28 16.11
C MET A 140 -0.93 3.17 17.08
N PHE A 141 -1.08 2.45 18.19
CA PHE A 141 -0.15 2.53 19.33
C PHE A 141 0.52 1.22 19.73
N TYR A 142 0.37 0.13 18.97
CA TYR A 142 1.27 -1.02 19.14
C TYR A 142 2.74 -0.55 19.02
N PRO A 143 3.67 -0.98 19.90
CA PRO A 143 3.57 -2.04 20.90
C PRO A 143 3.07 -1.63 22.30
N VAL A 144 2.75 -0.35 22.52
CA VAL A 144 2.29 0.16 23.84
C VAL A 144 0.91 -0.37 24.19
N VAL A 145 0.01 -0.46 23.19
CA VAL A 145 -1.34 -1.03 23.36
C VAL A 145 -1.47 -2.28 22.50
N GLN A 146 -1.57 -3.44 23.14
CA GLN A 146 -1.67 -4.74 22.47
C GLN A 146 -3.12 -5.18 22.26
N SER A 147 -3.38 -5.89 21.16
CA SER A 147 -4.71 -6.39 20.82
C SER A 147 -5.01 -7.74 21.48
N GLU A 148 -6.27 -7.92 21.89
CA GLU A 148 -6.81 -9.19 22.40
C GLU A 148 -7.48 -10.03 21.30
N ARG A 149 -7.56 -9.51 20.07
CA ARG A 149 -8.22 -10.21 18.96
C ARG A 149 -7.51 -11.53 18.63
N ALA A 150 -8.29 -12.56 18.32
CA ALA A 150 -7.75 -13.82 17.79
C ALA A 150 -6.96 -13.57 16.49
N HIS A 151 -5.84 -14.28 16.31
CA HIS A 151 -4.96 -14.16 15.13
C HIS A 151 -4.49 -12.72 14.82
N THR A 152 -4.19 -11.94 15.86
CA THR A 152 -3.58 -10.62 15.72
C THR A 152 -2.05 -10.67 15.71
N ALA A 153 -1.45 -9.88 14.81
CA ALA A 153 -0.02 -9.55 14.84
C ALA A 153 0.30 -8.38 15.80
N LEU A 154 -0.71 -7.70 16.35
CA LEU A 154 -0.56 -6.53 17.22
C LEU A 154 -0.47 -6.91 18.70
N LYS A 155 0.23 -8.00 19.00
CA LYS A 155 0.59 -8.43 20.37
C LYS A 155 1.94 -9.14 20.34
N PHE A 156 2.66 -9.15 21.46
CA PHE A 156 3.91 -9.90 21.53
C PHE A 156 3.66 -11.40 21.33
N GLY A 157 4.47 -12.02 20.46
CA GLY A 157 4.29 -13.41 20.04
C GLY A 157 3.03 -13.65 19.18
N GLY A 158 2.33 -12.59 18.76
CA GLY A 158 1.19 -12.68 17.85
C GLY A 158 1.61 -12.94 16.40
N SER A 159 0.69 -13.51 15.62
CA SER A 159 0.85 -13.74 14.19
C SER A 159 -0.46 -13.43 13.47
N ALA A 160 -0.37 -12.78 12.32
CA ALA A 160 -1.51 -12.61 11.42
C ALA A 160 -2.01 -13.97 10.92
N TYR A 161 -3.27 -14.04 10.49
CA TYR A 161 -3.78 -15.25 9.86
C TYR A 161 -3.13 -15.45 8.49
N VAL A 162 -2.71 -16.68 8.21
CA VAL A 162 -2.14 -17.09 6.93
C VAL A 162 -2.97 -18.24 6.41
N GLU A 163 -3.69 -18.02 5.32
CA GLU A 163 -4.63 -18.99 4.72
C GLU A 163 -3.97 -20.35 4.44
N ASN A 164 -2.66 -20.36 4.17
CA ASN A 164 -1.87 -21.56 3.87
C ASN A 164 -1.19 -22.23 5.10
N ALA A 165 -1.37 -21.73 6.32
CA ALA A 165 -0.79 -22.40 7.51
C ALA A 165 -1.60 -23.65 7.91
N THR A 166 -2.88 -23.72 7.53
CA THR A 166 -3.79 -24.82 7.85
C THR A 166 -3.55 -26.08 7.02
N THR A 167 -2.84 -25.97 5.89
CA THR A 167 -2.47 -27.11 5.04
C THR A 167 -1.11 -27.72 5.43
N ALA A 168 -0.20 -26.93 6.03
CA ALA A 168 1.09 -27.44 6.52
C ALA A 168 0.96 -28.29 7.80
N ALA A 169 -0.09 -28.08 8.61
CA ALA A 169 -0.36 -28.87 9.81
C ALA A 169 -1.09 -30.21 9.52
N LYS A 170 -1.33 -30.53 8.24
CA LYS A 170 -2.01 -31.76 7.79
C LYS A 170 -1.22 -32.54 6.72
N ALA A 171 0.10 -32.41 6.68
CA ALA A 171 0.94 -33.39 6.01
C ALA A 171 1.27 -34.51 7.03
N PRO A 172 0.96 -35.80 6.72
CA PRO A 172 1.33 -36.93 7.57
C PRO A 172 2.85 -37.14 7.64
#